data_AF-A0A4Y1RV93-F1
#
_entry.id   AF-A0A4Y1RV93-F1
#
_cell.length_a   1.000
_cell.length_b   1.000
_cell.length_c   1.000
_cell.angle_alpha   90.00
_cell.angle_beta   90.00
_cell.angle_gamma   90.00
#
_symmetry.space_group_name_H-M   'P 1'
#
loop_
_entity.id
_entity.type
_entity.pdbx_description
1 polymer ?
#
loop_
_entity_poly.entity_id
_entity_poly.type
_entity_poly.pdbx_seq_one_letter_code
_entity_poly.pdbx_strand_id
1 'polypeptide(L)'
;MRPSLEARYKVTDASLSQFSMGSGNNLEYNLAANISVENPNKYSDYRYEKFIAVPSYGDEDLNEVSLSSFEVAKKNTSALTPLVFKGQKSVSLKGDAASKLKSGSVFEIVLKLKIKVMSRAGKVEIYNEYKEECKLKVPLLNSKEKASEKFESTDCKKYNLISAQVGSTSSGIKVI
;
A
#
# COMPACT_ATOMS: atom_id res chain seq x y z
N MET A 1 -12.56 27.49 3.12
CA MET A 1 -11.85 26.37 2.47
C MET A 1 -11.84 25.20 3.44
N ARG A 2 -12.46 24.05 3.11
CA ARG A 2 -12.38 22.85 3.96
C ARG A 2 -10.95 22.30 3.88
N PRO A 3 -10.20 22.15 4.98
CA PRO A 3 -8.89 21.54 4.91
C PRO A 3 -9.05 20.06 4.55
N SER A 4 -8.68 19.67 3.34
CA SER A 4 -8.58 18.27 2.97
C SER A 4 -7.18 17.77 3.36
N LEU A 5 -7.11 16.67 4.12
CA LEU A 5 -5.86 15.95 4.40
C LEU A 5 -5.61 14.92 3.30
N GLU A 6 -5.52 15.42 2.08
CA GLU A 6 -5.31 14.60 0.88
C GLU A 6 -3.82 14.59 0.57
N ALA A 7 -3.18 13.45 0.79
CA ALA A 7 -1.83 13.17 0.34
C ALA A 7 -1.88 12.31 -0.91
N ARG A 8 -0.77 12.27 -1.66
CA ARG A 8 -0.62 11.36 -2.81
C ARG A 8 0.35 10.25 -2.44
N TYR A 9 -0.03 9.03 -2.77
CA TYR A 9 0.78 7.84 -2.51
C TYR A 9 1.14 7.23 -3.85
N LYS A 10 2.42 6.91 -4.02
CA LYS A 10 2.93 6.26 -5.22
C LYS A 10 3.91 5.18 -4.83
N VAL A 11 3.70 3.98 -5.36
CA VAL A 11 4.70 2.92 -5.33
C VAL A 11 5.68 3.20 -6.46
N THR A 12 6.92 3.57 -6.12
CA THR A 12 7.95 3.97 -7.09
C THR A 12 8.73 2.79 -7.63
N ASP A 13 8.87 1.74 -6.82
CA ASP A 13 9.51 0.47 -7.19
C ASP A 13 8.89 -0.67 -6.40
N ALA A 14 8.82 -1.87 -6.96
CA ALA A 14 8.45 -3.08 -6.23
C ALA A 14 9.04 -4.32 -6.89
N SER A 15 9.40 -5.31 -6.08
CA SER A 15 9.90 -6.59 -6.58
C SER A 15 9.60 -7.73 -5.63
N LEU A 16 9.45 -8.92 -6.20
CA LEU A 16 9.37 -10.18 -5.49
C LEU A 16 10.72 -10.88 -5.61
N SER A 17 11.31 -11.27 -4.49
CA SER A 17 12.49 -12.17 -4.48
C SER A 17 12.10 -13.63 -4.28
N GLN A 18 10.89 -13.86 -3.74
CA GLN A 18 10.26 -15.15 -3.57
C GLN A 18 8.75 -14.97 -3.77
N PHE A 19 8.14 -15.87 -4.55
CA PHE A 19 6.70 -15.93 -4.72
C PHE A 19 6.29 -17.30 -5.27
N SER A 20 5.95 -18.24 -4.39
CA SER A 20 5.68 -19.62 -4.79
C SER A 20 4.82 -20.36 -3.78
N MET A 21 4.14 -21.42 -4.24
CA MET A 21 3.42 -22.33 -3.35
C MET A 21 4.41 -23.24 -2.62
N GLY A 22 4.48 -23.12 -1.29
CA GLY A 22 5.20 -24.04 -0.41
C GLY A 22 4.35 -25.26 -0.05
N SER A 23 4.82 -26.04 0.93
CA SER A 23 4.09 -27.21 1.43
C SER A 23 2.76 -26.82 2.09
N GLY A 24 1.72 -27.63 1.89
CA GLY A 24 0.43 -27.45 2.59
C GLY A 24 -0.39 -26.24 2.13
N ASN A 25 -0.26 -25.81 0.86
CA ASN A 25 -0.95 -24.65 0.28
C ASN A 25 -0.60 -23.32 0.98
N ASN A 26 0.62 -23.20 1.51
CA ASN A 26 1.13 -21.96 2.07
C ASN A 26 1.88 -21.17 0.98
N LEU A 27 1.38 -19.99 0.63
CA LEU A 27 2.07 -19.08 -0.28
C LEU A 27 3.24 -18.48 0.46
N GLU A 28 4.45 -18.75 -0.02
CA GLU A 28 5.70 -18.15 0.47
C GLU A 28 6.04 -16.95 -0.40
N TYR A 29 6.33 -15.83 0.24
CA TYR A 29 6.57 -14.59 -0.46
C TYR A 29 7.57 -13.69 0.26
N ASN A 30 8.29 -12.91 -0.54
CA ASN A 30 9.17 -11.85 -0.08
C ASN A 30 9.07 -10.68 -1.06
N LEU A 31 8.14 -9.77 -0.77
CA LEU A 31 7.83 -8.56 -1.51
C LEU A 31 8.57 -7.38 -0.89
N ALA A 32 9.32 -6.63 -1.69
CA ALA A 32 9.81 -5.31 -1.35
C ALA A 32 9.05 -4.25 -2.15
N ALA A 33 8.61 -3.18 -1.51
CA ALA A 33 7.94 -2.07 -2.17
C ALA A 33 8.46 -0.72 -1.65
N ASN A 34 8.78 0.16 -2.58
CA ASN A 34 9.18 1.52 -2.33
C ASN A 34 7.97 2.45 -2.48
N ILE A 35 7.58 3.11 -1.39
CA ILE A 35 6.44 4.03 -1.38
C ILE A 35 6.93 5.46 -1.17
N SER A 36 6.36 6.39 -1.93
CA SER A 36 6.49 7.83 -1.72
C SER A 36 5.16 8.41 -1.25
N VAL A 37 5.24 9.34 -0.31
CA VAL A 37 4.11 10.09 0.25
C VAL A 37 4.33 11.57 -0.02
N GLU A 38 3.48 12.17 -0.84
CA GLU A 38 3.50 13.60 -1.13
C GLU A 38 2.43 14.31 -0.29
N ASN A 39 2.83 15.32 0.46
CA ASN A 39 1.93 16.30 1.05
C ASN A 39 1.78 17.50 0.10
N PRO A 40 0.69 17.60 -0.68
CA PRO A 40 0.47 18.71 -1.59
C PRO A 40 0.04 20.00 -0.87
N ASN A 41 -0.27 19.94 0.43
CA ASN A 41 -0.76 21.07 1.20
C ASN A 41 0.33 22.15 1.33
N LYS A 42 -0.06 23.43 1.22
CA LYS A 42 0.83 24.59 1.33
C LYS A 42 0.97 25.12 2.75
N TYR A 43 0.08 24.73 3.65
CA TYR A 43 -0.16 25.42 4.91
C TYR A 43 0.32 24.62 6.10
N SER A 44 0.14 23.30 6.09
CA SER A 44 0.37 22.48 7.28
C SER A 44 1.00 21.14 6.97
N ASP A 45 1.78 20.67 7.94
CA ASP A 45 2.44 19.38 7.91
C ASP A 45 1.42 18.28 8.23
N TYR A 46 1.67 17.09 7.71
CA TYR A 46 0.84 15.92 7.96
C TYR A 46 1.57 14.98 8.91
N ARG A 47 0.91 14.64 10.02
CA ARG A 47 1.39 13.60 10.94
C ARG A 47 0.56 12.35 10.74
N TYR A 48 1.22 11.27 10.35
CA TYR A 48 0.65 9.96 10.18
C TYR A 48 0.70 9.25 11.53
N GLU A 49 -0.47 9.03 12.13
CA GLU A 49 -0.60 8.27 13.38
C GLU A 49 -0.73 6.78 13.11
N LYS A 50 -1.20 6.41 11.91
CA LYS A 50 -1.31 5.04 11.45
C LYS A 50 -1.02 4.98 9.96
N PHE A 51 -0.12 4.09 9.58
CA PHE A 51 0.13 3.74 8.20
C PHE A 51 0.38 2.24 8.12
N ILE A 52 -0.65 1.49 7.73
CA ILE A 52 -0.58 0.03 7.58
C ILE A 52 -0.70 -0.29 6.10
N ALA A 53 0.25 -1.05 5.58
CA ALA A 53 0.22 -1.59 4.23
C ALA A 53 -0.08 -3.08 4.27
N VAL A 54 -1.03 -3.52 3.45
CA VAL A 54 -1.46 -4.93 3.34
C VAL A 54 -1.40 -5.33 1.87
N PRO A 55 -0.44 -6.18 1.46
CA PRO A 55 -0.45 -6.72 0.12
C PRO A 55 -1.53 -7.80 0.01
N SER A 56 -2.17 -7.86 -1.16
CA SER A 56 -3.18 -8.84 -1.49
C SER A 56 -2.90 -9.41 -2.87
N TYR A 57 -3.02 -10.73 -3.02
CA TYR A 57 -2.84 -11.44 -4.29
C TYR A 57 -4.07 -12.31 -4.58
N GLY A 58 -4.69 -12.08 -5.74
CA GLY A 58 -6.05 -12.57 -5.96
C GLY A 58 -7.00 -11.95 -4.94
N ASP A 59 -7.66 -12.77 -4.13
CA ASP A 59 -8.57 -12.35 -3.06
C ASP A 59 -7.97 -12.55 -1.65
N GLU A 60 -6.68 -12.86 -1.55
CA GLU A 60 -6.03 -13.27 -0.30
C GLU A 60 -5.14 -12.17 0.24
N ASP A 61 -5.43 -11.70 1.46
CA ASP A 61 -4.59 -10.73 2.17
C ASP A 61 -3.38 -11.44 2.81
N LEU A 62 -2.21 -10.88 2.55
CA LEU A 62 -0.93 -11.34 3.08
C LEU A 62 -0.61 -10.64 4.42
N ASN A 63 0.59 -10.90 4.95
CA ASN A 63 1.06 -10.29 6.18
C ASN A 63 1.22 -8.77 5.98
N GLU A 64 0.59 -7.99 6.88
CA GLU A 64 0.67 -6.53 6.85
C GLU A 64 1.96 -6.01 7.48
N VAL A 65 2.37 -4.80 7.07
CA VAL A 65 3.43 -4.01 7.69
C VAL A 65 2.81 -2.74 8.23
N SER A 66 3.04 -2.46 9.52
CA SER A 66 2.68 -1.20 10.16
C SER A 66 3.92 -0.36 10.39
N LEU A 67 3.87 0.91 9.99
CA LEU A 67 4.91 1.88 10.31
C LEU A 67 4.66 2.55 11.66
N SER A 68 5.75 2.96 12.31
CA SER A 68 5.67 3.94 13.40
C SER A 68 5.19 5.28 12.86
N SER A 69 4.68 6.14 13.74
CA SER A 69 4.23 7.47 13.35
C SER A 69 5.36 8.27 12.68
N PHE A 70 5.00 9.03 11.64
CA PHE A 70 5.94 9.87 10.90
C PHE A 70 5.26 11.16 10.42
N GLU A 71 6.07 12.13 10.03
CA GLU A 71 5.61 13.42 9.54
C GLU A 71 6.05 13.66 8.09
N VAL A 72 5.18 14.33 7.33
CA VAL A 72 5.47 14.81 5.98
C VAL A 72 5.21 16.30 5.98
N ALA A 73 6.30 17.07 5.91
CA ALA A 73 6.24 18.52 5.85
C ALA A 73 5.39 19.00 4.67
N LYS A 74 4.77 20.16 4.80
CA LYS A 74 4.02 20.83 3.73
C LYS A 74 4.88 20.96 2.47
N LYS A 75 4.28 20.74 1.30
CA LYS A 75 4.96 20.75 -0.01
C LYS A 75 6.20 19.87 -0.10
N ASN A 76 6.21 18.77 0.65
CA ASN A 76 7.29 17.81 0.62
C ASN A 76 6.81 16.41 0.20
N THR A 77 7.77 15.63 -0.28
CA THR A 77 7.60 14.21 -0.58
C THR A 77 8.56 13.41 0.29
N SER A 78 8.02 12.49 1.09
CA SER A 78 8.82 11.58 1.92
C SER A 78 8.84 10.18 1.30
N ALA A 79 10.01 9.56 1.28
CA ALA A 79 10.17 8.15 0.91
C ALA A 79 10.02 7.26 2.16
N LEU A 80 9.21 6.21 2.07
CA LEU A 80 8.98 5.22 3.14
C LEU A 80 9.70 3.88 2.85
N THR A 81 10.78 3.95 2.09
CA THR A 81 11.36 2.83 1.34
C THR A 81 12.50 2.14 2.08
N PRO A 82 12.71 0.82 1.89
CA PRO A 82 11.76 -0.17 1.36
C PRO A 82 10.85 -0.73 2.47
N LEU A 83 9.57 -0.95 2.16
CA LEU A 83 8.70 -1.81 2.97
C LEU A 83 8.88 -3.27 2.53
N VAL A 84 9.16 -4.14 3.48
CA VAL A 84 9.41 -5.57 3.23
C VAL A 84 8.29 -6.41 3.83
N PHE A 85 7.60 -7.16 2.98
CA PHE A 85 6.56 -8.12 3.33
C PHE A 85 7.10 -9.51 3.06
N LYS A 86 7.62 -10.15 4.12
CA LYS A 86 8.18 -11.50 4.04
C LYS A 86 7.40 -12.43 4.95
N GLY A 87 6.97 -13.56 4.41
CA GLY A 87 6.27 -14.55 5.21
C GLY A 87 5.71 -15.70 4.40
N GLN A 88 4.88 -16.48 5.09
CA GLN A 88 4.09 -17.54 4.50
C GLN A 88 2.65 -17.40 4.98
N LYS A 89 1.68 -17.65 4.08
CA LYS A 89 0.26 -17.54 4.39
C LYS A 89 -0.48 -18.70 3.76
N SER A 90 -1.32 -19.39 4.54
CA SER A 90 -2.26 -20.36 3.97
C SER A 90 -3.29 -19.61 3.14
N VAL A 91 -3.41 -19.97 1.86
CA VAL A 91 -4.25 -19.26 0.89
C VAL A 91 -5.08 -20.27 0.09
N SER A 92 -6.27 -19.85 -0.33
CA SER A 92 -7.15 -20.64 -1.21
C SER A 92 -7.30 -19.96 -2.56
N LEU A 93 -6.19 -19.85 -3.30
CA LEU A 93 -6.15 -19.20 -4.61
C LEU A 93 -7.06 -19.91 -5.62
N LYS A 94 -7.78 -19.12 -6.42
CA LYS A 94 -8.70 -19.59 -7.46
C LYS A 94 -8.39 -18.92 -8.80
N GLY A 95 -8.89 -19.52 -9.88
CA GLY A 95 -8.87 -18.94 -11.22
C GLY A 95 -7.46 -18.51 -11.66
N ASP A 96 -7.38 -17.30 -12.21
CA ASP A 96 -6.16 -16.76 -12.80
C ASP A 96 -5.02 -16.63 -11.79
N ALA A 97 -5.31 -16.29 -10.53
CA ALA A 97 -4.28 -16.14 -9.50
C ALA A 97 -3.56 -17.47 -9.22
N ALA A 98 -4.31 -18.58 -9.17
CA ALA A 98 -3.73 -19.92 -8.99
C ALA A 98 -2.92 -20.36 -10.22
N SER A 99 -3.39 -20.02 -11.42
CA SER A 99 -2.69 -20.35 -12.68
C SER A 99 -1.41 -19.54 -12.85
N LYS A 100 -1.45 -18.22 -12.63
CA LYS A 100 -0.29 -17.32 -12.72
C LYS A 100 0.79 -17.68 -11.70
N LEU A 101 0.44 -18.15 -10.50
CA LEU A 101 1.43 -18.56 -9.49
C LEU A 101 2.35 -19.71 -9.96
N LYS A 102 1.88 -20.57 -10.88
CA LYS A 102 2.63 -21.76 -11.32
C LYS A 102 3.75 -21.44 -12.32
N SER A 103 3.58 -20.41 -13.14
CA SER A 103 4.49 -20.13 -14.27
C SER A 103 4.72 -18.65 -14.56
N GLY A 104 4.10 -17.74 -13.80
CA GLY A 104 4.23 -16.30 -13.99
C GLY A 104 5.58 -15.76 -13.53
N SER A 105 6.02 -14.70 -14.20
CA SER A 105 7.17 -13.87 -13.81
C SER A 105 6.75 -12.50 -13.27
N VAL A 106 5.49 -12.10 -13.49
CA VAL A 106 4.89 -10.85 -13.01
C VAL A 106 3.56 -11.14 -12.36
N PHE A 107 3.33 -10.55 -11.19
CA PHE A 107 2.18 -10.82 -10.34
C PHE A 107 1.38 -9.55 -10.08
N GLU A 108 0.06 -9.64 -10.24
CA GLU A 108 -0.87 -8.56 -9.91
C GLU A 108 -1.12 -8.54 -8.40
N ILE A 109 -0.54 -7.55 -7.71
CA ILE A 109 -0.66 -7.38 -6.27
C ILE A 109 -1.42 -6.09 -5.99
N VAL A 110 -2.46 -6.15 -5.16
CA VAL A 110 -3.14 -4.96 -4.65
C VAL A 110 -2.51 -4.61 -3.31
N LEU A 111 -1.81 -3.47 -3.24
CA LEU A 111 -1.30 -2.95 -1.98
C LEU A 111 -2.36 -2.03 -1.36
N LYS A 112 -3.00 -2.49 -0.29
CA LYS A 112 -4.03 -1.77 0.46
C LYS A 112 -3.36 -0.95 1.55
N LEU A 113 -3.60 0.36 1.58
CA LEU A 113 -3.10 1.26 2.61
C LEU A 113 -4.25 1.64 3.55
N LYS A 114 -4.05 1.47 4.86
CA LYS A 114 -4.96 1.94 5.92
C LYS A 114 -4.27 3.10 6.64
N ILE A 115 -4.81 4.30 6.49
CA ILE A 115 -4.14 5.55 6.88
C ILE A 115 -4.99 6.29 7.91
N LYS A 116 -4.36 6.71 9.01
CA LYS A 116 -4.87 7.75 9.92
C LYS A 116 -3.87 8.89 9.91
N VAL A 117 -4.31 10.03 9.38
CA VAL A 117 -3.48 11.23 9.23
C VAL A 117 -4.13 12.39 9.96
N MET A 118 -3.30 13.26 10.50
CA MET A 118 -3.74 14.48 11.12
C MET A 118 -2.93 15.66 10.63
N SER A 119 -3.49 16.84 10.82
CA SER A 119 -2.77 18.09 10.66
C SER A 119 -3.23 19.11 11.68
N ARG A 120 -2.30 19.97 12.09
CA ARG A 120 -2.55 21.02 13.07
C ARG A 120 -2.35 22.38 12.43
N ALA A 121 -3.33 23.27 12.62
CA ALA A 121 -3.26 24.67 12.24
C ALA A 121 -3.58 25.53 13.47
N GLY A 122 -2.53 25.99 14.17
CA GLY A 122 -2.66 26.70 15.44
C GLY A 122 -3.30 25.84 16.52
N LYS A 123 -4.51 26.23 16.95
CA LYS A 123 -5.32 25.52 17.96
C LYS A 123 -6.29 24.49 17.37
N VAL A 124 -6.38 24.40 16.05
CA VAL A 124 -7.27 23.47 15.37
C VAL A 124 -6.48 22.25 14.93
N GLU A 125 -6.95 21.08 15.31
CA GLU A 125 -6.48 19.80 14.80
C GLU A 125 -7.56 19.15 13.95
N ILE A 126 -7.14 18.60 12.81
CA ILE A 126 -8.02 17.92 11.88
C ILE A 126 -7.45 16.53 11.71
N TYR A 127 -8.32 15.53 11.72
CA TYR A 127 -7.97 14.13 11.60
C TYR A 127 -8.81 13.50 10.51
N ASN A 128 -8.18 12.69 9.67
CA ASN A 128 -8.83 11.90 8.63
C ASN A 128 -8.33 10.44 8.71
N GLU A 129 -9.26 9.49 8.64
CA GLU A 129 -8.96 8.08 8.43
C GLU A 129 -9.56 7.60 7.11
N TYR A 130 -8.74 6.99 6.27
CA TYR A 130 -9.15 6.53 4.94
C TYR A 130 -8.29 5.35 4.44
N LYS A 131 -8.70 4.79 3.30
CA LYS A 131 -8.03 3.69 2.63
C LYS A 131 -7.71 4.02 1.17
N GLU A 132 -6.55 3.58 0.71
CA GLU A 132 -6.08 3.70 -0.66
C GLU A 132 -5.65 2.31 -1.17
N GLU A 133 -5.71 2.10 -2.48
CA GLU A 133 -5.20 0.89 -3.12
C GLU A 133 -4.26 1.23 -4.26
N CYS A 134 -3.14 0.52 -4.32
CA CYS A 134 -2.19 0.58 -5.43
C CYS A 134 -2.26 -0.77 -6.16
N LYS A 135 -2.68 -0.77 -7.44
CA LYS A 135 -2.81 -1.99 -8.26
C LYS A 135 -1.50 -2.24 -9.00
N LEU A 136 -0.64 -3.07 -8.42
CA LEU A 136 0.74 -3.25 -8.83
C LEU A 136 0.89 -4.44 -9.79
N LYS A 137 1.79 -4.31 -10.77
CA LYS A 137 2.36 -5.45 -11.52
C LYS A 137 3.79 -5.66 -11.05
N VAL A 138 4.00 -6.66 -10.20
CA VAL A 138 5.27 -6.84 -9.49
C VAL A 138 6.09 -7.96 -10.14
N PRO A 139 7.31 -7.66 -10.63
CA PRO A 139 8.19 -8.67 -11.21
C PRO A 139 8.86 -9.55 -10.15
N LEU A 140 9.10 -10.81 -10.50
CA LEU A 140 9.91 -11.76 -9.74
C LEU A 140 11.37 -11.70 -10.20
N LEU A 141 12.29 -11.32 -9.31
CA LEU A 141 13.70 -11.02 -9.62
C LEU A 141 14.51 -12.20 -10.21
N ASN A 142 14.03 -13.43 -10.06
CA ASN A 142 14.75 -14.65 -10.45
C ASN A 142 13.99 -15.51 -11.47
N SER A 143 13.10 -14.94 -12.29
CA SER A 143 12.49 -15.70 -13.38
C SER A 143 13.59 -16.15 -14.35
N LYS A 144 13.70 -17.48 -14.57
CA LYS A 144 14.74 -18.12 -15.41
C LYS A 144 14.71 -17.71 -16.90
N GLU A 145 13.82 -16.79 -17.30
CA GLU A 145 13.65 -16.34 -18.67
C GLU A 145 13.50 -14.82 -18.75
N LYS A 146 14.27 -14.25 -19.69
CA LYS A 146 14.23 -12.86 -20.22
C LYS A 146 14.58 -11.74 -19.24
N ALA A 147 15.07 -10.65 -19.81
CA ALA A 147 15.45 -9.43 -19.10
C ALA A 147 14.40 -9.11 -18.03
N SER A 148 14.82 -9.02 -16.76
CA SER A 148 13.95 -8.70 -15.63
C SER A 148 13.04 -7.54 -16.02
N GLU A 149 11.74 -7.83 -16.13
CA GLU A 149 10.73 -6.82 -16.39
C GLU A 149 10.83 -5.79 -15.27
N LYS A 150 11.09 -4.53 -15.63
CA LYS A 150 11.24 -3.47 -14.64
C LYS A 150 9.87 -3.09 -14.12
N PHE A 151 9.79 -2.82 -12.83
CA PHE A 151 8.56 -2.32 -12.23
C PHE A 151 8.19 -0.95 -12.81
N GLU A 152 6.91 -0.77 -13.12
CA GLU A 152 6.34 0.53 -13.52
C GLU A 152 5.73 1.24 -12.31
N SER A 153 6.20 2.46 -12.05
CA SER A 153 5.70 3.26 -10.92
C SER A 153 4.18 3.41 -10.98
N THR A 154 3.50 3.16 -9.86
CA THR A 154 2.04 3.09 -9.81
C THR A 154 1.48 4.05 -8.76
N ASP A 155 0.55 4.91 -9.18
CA ASP A 155 -0.23 5.76 -8.27
C ASP A 155 -1.29 4.95 -7.52
N CYS A 156 -1.47 5.24 -6.24
CA CYS A 156 -2.55 4.67 -5.44
C CYS A 156 -3.82 5.51 -5.58
N LYS A 157 -4.97 4.87 -5.44
CA LYS A 157 -6.29 5.50 -5.59
C LYS A 157 -7.19 5.18 -4.41
N LYS A 158 -8.06 6.13 -4.05
CA LYS A 158 -9.06 5.94 -2.99
C LYS A 158 -9.87 4.70 -3.27
N TYR A 159 -10.05 3.89 -2.24
CA TYR A 159 -10.84 2.68 -2.33
C TYR A 159 -12.33 3.03 -2.49
N ASN A 160 -12.87 2.88 -3.70
CA ASN A 160 -14.29 3.02 -3.98
C ASN A 160 -14.92 1.62 -4.06
N LEU A 161 -15.60 1.20 -2.99
CA LEU A 161 -16.42 -0.01 -2.97
C LEU A 161 -17.73 0.24 -3.72
N ILE A 162 -17.79 -0.13 -4.99
CA ILE A 162 -19.07 -0.53 -5.57
C ILE A 162 -19.18 -2.02 -5.25
N SER A 163 -20.02 -2.35 -4.27
CA SER A 163 -20.29 -3.67 -3.66
C SER A 163 -19.45 -4.04 -2.42
N ALA A 164 -20.19 -4.37 -1.34
CA ALA A 164 -19.77 -4.85 -0.01
C ALA A 164 -19.23 -3.81 1.02
N GLN A 165 -20.18 -3.34 1.85
CA GLN A 165 -20.05 -2.67 3.15
C GLN A 165 -19.28 -1.33 3.20
N VAL A 166 -20.03 -0.28 3.55
CA VAL A 166 -19.61 1.10 3.84
C VAL A 166 -18.24 1.15 4.55
N GLY A 167 -17.17 1.34 3.79
CA GLY A 167 -15.88 1.76 4.30
C GLY A 167 -15.97 3.24 4.68
N SER A 168 -16.31 3.51 5.93
CA SER A 168 -16.45 4.86 6.47
C SER A 168 -15.13 5.63 6.36
N THR A 169 -15.08 6.64 5.49
CA THR A 169 -14.12 7.74 5.65
C THR A 169 -14.58 8.57 6.84
N SER A 170 -13.82 8.55 7.95
CA SER A 170 -14.12 9.37 9.12
C SER A 170 -13.22 10.61 9.11
N SER A 171 -13.85 11.78 9.17
CA SER A 171 -13.17 13.07 9.28
C SER A 171 -13.67 13.76 10.54
N GLY A 172 -12.75 14.28 11.36
CA GLY A 172 -13.05 14.98 12.59
C GLY A 172 -12.26 16.28 12.71
N ILE A 173 -12.84 17.27 13.40
CA ILE A 173 -12.20 18.53 13.75
C ILE A 173 -12.21 18.65 15.27
N LYS A 174 -11.07 18.95 15.87
CA LYS A 174 -10.89 19.22 17.30
C LYS A 174 -10.30 20.61 17.47
N VAL A 175 -10.86 21.39 18.39
CA VAL A 175 -10.30 22.69 18.81
C VAL A 175 -9.69 22.52 20.20
N ILE A 176 -8.44 22.99 20.36
CA ILE A 176 -7.66 22.93 21.60
C ILE A 176 -7.62 24.29 22.28
#